data_AF-A0AAF1ATN8-F1
#
_entry.id   AF-A0AAF1ATN8-F1
#
_cell.length_a   1.000
_cell.length_b   1.000
_cell.length_c   1.000
_cell.angle_alpha   90.00
_cell.angle_beta   90.00
_cell.angle_gamma   90.00
#
_symmetry.space_group_name_H-M   'P 1'
#
loop_
_entity.id
_entity.type
_entity.pdbx_description
1 polymer ?
#
loop_
_entity_poly.entity_id
_entity_poly.type
_entity_poly.pdbx_seq_one_letter_code
_entity_poly.pdbx_strand_id
1 'polypeptide(L)'
;MQEIVNDDDAELKKLRKEMGISVFKAVKKALEEINEHNSSGRYPVAKLWKVEENREARLEEMMQCMLEKTTPKRRKGDNTDGQNAGCTK
;
A
#
# COMPACT_ATOMS: atom_id res chain seq x y z
N MET A 1 18.76 -3.30 -1.02
CA MET A 1 19.92 -2.67 -0.35
C MET A 1 19.41 -1.38 0.29
N GLN A 2 19.76 -1.10 1.54
CA GLN A 2 19.51 0.20 2.16
C GLN A 2 20.73 1.08 1.92
N GLU A 3 20.52 2.27 1.40
CA GLU A 3 21.59 3.21 1.08
C GLU A 3 21.82 4.11 2.30
N ILE A 4 23.06 4.15 2.79
CA ILE A 4 23.41 4.99 3.95
C ILE A 4 23.72 6.38 3.40
N VAL A 5 22.97 7.40 3.87
CA VAL A 5 23.23 8.79 3.48
C VAL A 5 24.56 9.22 4.10
N ASN A 6 25.57 9.42 3.25
CA ASN A 6 26.89 9.85 3.67
C ASN A 6 26.97 11.38 3.72
N ASP A 7 27.15 11.94 4.91
CA ASP A 7 27.32 13.39 5.10
C ASP A 7 28.57 13.94 4.40
N ASP A 8 29.54 13.07 4.09
CA ASP A 8 30.77 13.43 3.39
C ASP A 8 30.66 13.37 1.86
N ASP A 9 29.49 13.04 1.33
CA ASP A 9 29.23 12.99 -0.11
C ASP A 9 29.54 14.34 -0.79
N ALA A 10 30.12 14.26 -1.99
CA ALA A 10 30.59 15.44 -2.71
C ALA A 10 29.43 16.35 -3.14
N GLU A 11 28.29 15.78 -3.53
CA GLU A 11 27.10 16.54 -3.93
C GLU A 11 26.43 17.18 -2.73
N LEU A 12 26.31 16.47 -1.61
CA LEU A 12 25.75 17.02 -0.37
C LEU A 12 26.62 18.13 0.23
N LYS A 13 27.95 18.00 0.17
CA LYS A 13 28.89 19.07 0.56
C LYS A 13 28.74 20.31 -0.32
N LYS A 14 28.63 20.10 -1.64
CA LYS A 14 28.40 21.19 -2.59
C LYS A 14 27.07 21.90 -2.31
N LEU A 15 25.99 21.13 -2.14
CA LEU A 15 24.67 21.64 -1.81
C LEU A 15 24.68 22.47 -0.52
N ARG A 16 25.36 21.98 0.52
CA ARG A 16 25.50 22.71 1.80
C ARG A 16 26.26 24.02 1.62
N LYS A 17 27.28 24.07 0.76
CA LYS A 17 28.09 25.27 0.50
C LYS A 17 27.32 26.31 -0.33
N GLU A 18 26.54 25.87 -1.32
CA GLU A 18 25.84 26.75 -2.26
C GLU A 18 24.47 27.21 -1.73
N MET A 19 23.71 26.31 -1.09
CA MET A 19 22.30 26.53 -0.70
C MET A 19 22.11 26.64 0.82
N GLY A 20 23.17 26.42 1.60
CA GLY A 20 23.15 26.52 3.06
C GLY A 20 22.66 25.26 3.79
N ILE A 21 22.64 25.36 5.13
CA ILE A 21 22.40 24.22 6.03
C ILE A 21 20.93 23.77 6.04
N SER A 22 19.99 24.69 5.84
CA SER A 22 18.54 24.38 5.86
C SER A 22 18.16 23.45 4.70
N VAL A 23 18.60 23.78 3.49
CA VAL A 23 18.35 22.97 2.28
C VAL A 23 19.06 21.62 2.39
N PHE A 24 20.31 21.60 2.85
CA PHE A 24 21.03 20.36 3.12
C PHE A 24 20.26 19.42 4.06
N LYS A 25 19.76 19.94 5.20
CA LYS A 25 18.98 19.14 6.15
C LYS A 25 17.68 18.60 5.56
N ALA A 26 16.98 19.41 4.76
CA ALA A 26 15.75 18.99 4.10
C ALA A 26 16.00 17.85 3.10
N VAL A 27 17.05 17.98 2.27
CA VAL A 27 17.42 16.93 1.29
C VAL A 27 17.89 15.67 1.98
N LYS A 28 18.73 15.78 3.02
CA LYS A 28 19.17 14.62 3.82
C LYS A 28 17.98 13.87 4.41
N LYS A 29 17.04 14.59 5.03
CA LYS A 29 15.83 14.00 5.61
C LYS A 29 14.99 13.28 4.56
N ALA A 30 14.79 13.89 3.40
CA ALA A 30 14.05 13.26 2.30
C ALA A 30 14.72 11.97 1.80
N LEU A 31 16.06 11.95 1.71
CA LEU A 31 16.81 10.75 1.33
C LEU A 31 16.66 9.63 2.36
N GLU A 32 16.71 9.96 3.66
CA GLU A 32 16.48 9.01 4.76
C GLU A 32 15.04 8.45 4.72
N GLU A 33 14.03 9.31 4.54
CA GLU A 33 12.62 8.91 4.43
C GLU A 33 12.37 7.96 3.25
N ILE A 34 12.99 8.22 2.09
CA ILE A 34 12.91 7.32 0.92
C ILE A 34 13.53 5.96 1.23
N ASN A 35 14.66 5.95 1.94
CA ASN A 35 15.35 4.71 2.30
C ASN A 35 14.54 3.85 3.29
N GLU A 36 13.87 4.49 4.25
CA GLU A 36 12.96 3.84 5.20
C GLU A 36 11.71 3.29 4.48
N HIS A 37 11.14 4.07 3.56
CA HIS A 37 9.90 3.68 2.88
C HIS A 37 10.11 2.59 1.81
N ASN A 38 11.06 2.79 0.90
CA ASN A 38 11.33 1.88 -0.21
C ASN A 38 12.76 2.08 -0.76
N SER A 39 13.77 1.66 0.01
CA SER A 39 15.19 1.79 -0.35
C SER A 39 15.56 1.28 -1.74
N SER A 40 14.97 0.15 -2.17
CA SER A 40 15.37 -0.51 -3.42
C SER A 40 14.59 -0.04 -4.64
N GLY A 41 13.35 0.41 -4.44
CA GLY A 41 12.48 0.84 -5.53
C GLY A 41 12.39 2.35 -5.72
N ARG A 42 12.47 3.14 -4.63
CA ARG A 42 12.22 4.59 -4.62
C ARG A 42 10.93 5.03 -5.32
N TYR A 43 10.00 4.11 -5.56
CA TYR A 43 8.68 4.37 -6.14
C TYR A 43 7.61 4.34 -5.03
N PRO A 44 6.50 5.08 -5.21
CA PRO A 44 5.36 5.03 -4.30
C PRO A 44 4.81 3.60 -4.24
N VAL A 45 4.73 3.03 -3.04
CA VAL A 45 4.12 1.71 -2.83
C VAL A 45 2.69 1.92 -2.37
N ALA A 46 1.73 1.34 -3.10
CA ALA A 46 0.34 1.35 -2.67
C ALA A 46 0.19 0.54 -1.38
N LYS A 47 -0.30 1.19 -0.32
CA LYS A 47 -0.61 0.57 0.96
C LYS A 47 -2.11 0.43 1.14
N LEU A 48 -2.55 -0.66 1.75
CA LEU A 48 -3.96 -0.84 2.10
C LEU A 48 -4.27 -0.09 3.39
N TRP A 49 -5.30 0.75 3.36
CA TRP A 49 -5.70 1.59 4.49
C TRP A 49 -7.05 1.14 5.06
N LYS A 50 -7.13 0.98 6.38
CA LYS A 50 -8.39 0.70 7.07
C LYS A 50 -9.03 2.03 7.47
N VAL A 51 -9.99 2.47 6.65
CA VAL A 51 -10.63 3.79 6.79
C VAL A 51 -11.28 3.98 8.16
N GLU A 52 -11.93 2.93 8.69
CA GLU A 52 -12.62 2.99 9.99
C GLU A 52 -11.68 3.22 11.17
N GLU A 53 -10.46 2.67 11.12
CA GLU A 53 -9.48 2.77 12.22
C GLU A 53 -8.40 3.82 11.94
N ASN A 54 -8.51 4.54 10.82
CA ASN A 54 -7.55 5.52 10.32
C ASN A 54 -6.08 5.04 10.43
N ARG A 55 -5.82 3.80 10.03
CA ARG A 55 -4.48 3.19 10.05
C ARG A 55 -4.20 2.33 8.84
N GLU A 56 -2.92 2.05 8.61
CA GLU A 56 -2.49 1.04 7.65
C GLU A 56 -3.03 -0.35 8.05
N ALA A 57 -3.56 -1.09 7.07
CA ALA A 57 -4.07 -2.43 7.27
C ALA A 57 -2.93 -3.39 7.63
N ARG A 58 -3.18 -4.29 8.57
CA ARG A 58 -2.23 -5.34 8.92
C ARG A 58 -2.16 -6.37 7.81
N LEU A 59 -1.04 -7.11 7.74
CA LEU A 59 -0.83 -8.15 6.73
C LEU A 59 -1.96 -9.20 6.72
N GLU A 60 -2.44 -9.60 7.89
CA GLU A 60 -3.56 -10.54 8.05
C GLU A 60 -4.85 -10.01 7.41
N GLU A 61 -5.20 -8.74 7.69
CA GLU A 61 -6.36 -8.06 7.10
C GLU A 61 -6.21 -7.95 5.57
N MET A 62 -4.98 -7.72 5.11
CA MET A 62 -4.64 -7.66 3.68
C MET A 62 -4.86 -9.00 2.98
N MET A 63 -4.39 -10.10 3.59
CA MET A 63 -4.58 -11.46 3.08
C MET A 63 -6.05 -11.85 3.03
N GLN A 64 -6.79 -11.54 4.10
CA GLN A 64 -8.24 -11.79 4.14
C GLN A 64 -8.96 -11.02 3.03
N CYS A 65 -8.65 -9.74 2.84
CA CYS A 65 -9.23 -8.92 1.77
C CYS A 65 -8.96 -9.52 0.37
N MET A 66 -7.75 -10.02 0.12
CA MET A 66 -7.41 -10.69 -1.15
C MET A 66 -8.19 -12.00 -1.34
N LEU A 67 -8.34 -12.81 -0.30
CA LEU A 67 -9.08 -14.07 -0.37
C LEU A 67 -10.57 -13.82 -0.65
N GLU A 68 -11.20 -12.88 0.05
CA GLU A 68 -12.61 -12.54 -0.16
C GLU A 68 -12.89 -12.09 -1.60
N LYS A 69 -12.01 -11.25 -2.16
CA LYS A 69 -12.14 -10.72 -3.54
C LYS A 69 -11.89 -11.77 -4.63
N THR A 70 -11.15 -12.84 -4.34
CA THR A 70 -10.82 -13.88 -5.31
C THR A 70 -11.82 -15.04 -5.30
N THR A 71 -12.68 -15.15 -4.28
CA THR A 71 -13.78 -16.11 -4.33
C THR A 71 -14.82 -15.68 -5.38
N PRO A 72 -15.14 -16.52 -6.38
CA PRO A 72 -16.21 -16.22 -7.31
C PRO A 72 -17.52 -16.17 -6.52
N LYS A 73 -18.20 -15.00 -6.54
CA LYS A 73 -19.58 -14.90 -6.04
C LYS A 73 -20.39 -15.93 -6.81
N ARG A 74 -20.78 -17.02 -6.15
CA ARG A 74 -21.70 -18.02 -6.70
C ARG A 74 -22.91 -17.24 -7.21
N ARG A 75 -23.17 -17.30 -8.52
CA ARG A 75 -24.42 -16.79 -9.08
C ARG A 75 -25.52 -17.50 -8.30
N LYS A 76 -26.39 -16.73 -7.62
CA LYS A 76 -27.55 -17.28 -6.96
C LYS A 76 -28.40 -17.89 -8.06
N GLY A 77 -28.34 -19.22 -8.19
CA GLY A 77 -29.23 -19.95 -9.09
C GLY A 77 -30.64 -19.67 -8.61
N ASP A 78 -31.47 -19.14 -9.51
CA ASP A 78 -32.92 -19.04 -9.32
C ASP A 78 -33.44 -20.46 -9.12
N ASN A 79 -33.75 -20.82 -7.87
CA ASN A 79 -34.36 -22.10 -7.55
C ASN A 79 -35.85 -21.86 -7.31
N THR A 80 -36.64 -21.84 -8.38
CA THR A 80 -38.10 -21.93 -8.28
C THR A 80 -38.52 -23.40 -8.30
N ASP A 81 -38.35 -24.07 -7.17
CA ASP A 81 -39.07 -25.31 -6.87
C ASP A 81 -40.46 -24.92 -6.32
N GLY A 82 -41.41 -24.73 -7.23
CA GLY A 82 -42.83 -24.58 -6.90
C GLY A 82 -43.57 -25.90 -7.11
N GLN A 83 -43.62 -26.74 -6.08
CA GLN A 83 -44.62 -27.81 -5.99
C GLN A 83 -46.02 -27.17 -5.86
N ASN A 84 -46.97 -27.50 -6.74
CA ASN A 84 -48.37 -27.65 -6.31
C ASN A 84 -49.21 -28.52 -7.28
N ALA A 85 -50.05 -29.34 -6.66
CA ALA A 85 -50.98 -30.30 -7.23
C ALA A 85 -52.16 -29.66 -7.98
N GLY A 86 -52.85 -30.43 -8.83
CA GLY A 86 -54.17 -30.02 -9.32
C GLY A 86 -54.69 -30.80 -10.52
N CYS A 87 -55.56 -31.76 -10.24
CA CYS A 87 -56.47 -32.45 -11.16
C CYS A 87 -57.27 -31.50 -12.08
N THR A 88 -57.43 -31.86 -13.37
CA THR A 88 -58.62 -31.51 -14.15
C THR A 88 -59.00 -32.64 -15.12
N LYS A 89 -60.09 -33.31 -14.76
CA LYS A 89 -61.12 -34.07 -15.51
C LYS A 89 -60.79 -34.65 -16.88
#